data_AF-A0A091QRA8-F1
#
_entry.id   AF-A0A091QRA8-F1
#
_cell.length_a   1.000
_cell.length_b   1.000
_cell.length_c   1.000
_cell.angle_alpha   90.00
_cell.angle_beta   90.00
_cell.angle_gamma   90.00
#
_symmetry.space_group_name_H-M   'P 1'
#
loop_
_entity.id
_entity.type
_entity.pdbx_description
1 polymer ?
#
loop_
_entity_poly.entity_id
_entity_poly.type
_entity_poly.pdbx_seq_one_letter_code
_entity_poly.pdbx_strand_id
1 'polypeptide(L)' 'VTGKNAFWYYASYGCYCGWGGKGQPKDDTDSCCQIHDSCYDNLLGYHCDAKLKGYQYSWHGGHPYCSK' A
#
# COMPACT_ATOMS: atom_id res chain seq x y z
N VAL A 1 3.50 5.02 11.29
CA VAL A 1 4.77 4.30 10.99
C VAL A 1 5.85 5.28 10.56
N THR A 2 5.77 5.90 9.37
CA THR A 2 6.89 6.73 8.84
C THR A 2 6.88 8.20 9.27
N GLY A 3 5.77 8.70 9.84
CA GLY A 3 5.62 10.11 10.25
C GLY A 3 5.50 11.10 9.07
N LYS A 4 5.51 10.61 7.83
CA LYS A 4 5.37 11.42 6.61
C LYS A 4 3.91 11.49 6.17
N ASN A 5 3.54 12.58 5.50
CA ASN A 5 2.24 12.67 4.86
C ASN A 5 2.16 11.66 3.70
N ALA A 6 1.27 10.67 3.80
CA ALA A 6 1.21 9.56 2.84
C ALA A 6 0.92 10.03 1.39
N PHE A 7 0.02 11.01 1.26
CA PHE A 7 -0.41 11.51 -0.04
C PHE A 7 0.75 12.18 -0.79
N TRP A 8 1.46 13.10 -0.15
CA TRP A 8 2.53 13.85 -0.83
C TRP A 8 3.81 13.05 -1.08
N TYR A 9 4.09 12.04 -0.26
CA TYR A 9 5.37 11.32 -0.32
C TYR A 9 5.30 9.98 -1.03
N TYR A 10 4.12 9.34 -1.11
CA TYR A 10 4.00 7.97 -1.62
C TYR A 10 2.92 7.78 -2.68
N ALA A 11 1.94 8.69 -2.84
CA ALA A 11 0.84 8.44 -3.79
C ALA A 11 1.26 8.41 -5.27
N SER A 12 2.42 8.98 -5.60
CA SER A 12 3.00 9.01 -6.95
C SER A 12 4.52 8.79 -6.95
N TYR A 13 5.01 8.02 -5.97
CA TYR A 13 6.44 7.76 -5.83
C TYR A 13 6.89 6.57 -6.68
N GLY A 14 8.03 6.72 -7.35
CA GLY A 14 8.64 5.63 -8.09
C GLY A 14 7.77 5.15 -9.27
N CYS A 15 7.79 3.85 -9.51
CA CYS A 15 7.11 3.18 -10.60
C CYS A 15 5.85 2.41 -10.14
N TYR A 16 5.74 2.10 -8.85
CA TYR A 16 4.69 1.26 -8.28
C TYR A 16 3.87 1.94 -7.17
N CYS A 17 4.39 2.94 -6.46
CA CYS A 17 3.59 3.58 -5.42
C CYS A 17 2.50 4.48 -6.03
N GLY A 18 1.25 3.99 -6.00
CA GLY A 18 0.08 4.73 -6.48
C GLY A 18 -0.98 3.83 -7.13
N TRP A 19 -1.49 4.26 -8.28
CA TRP A 19 -2.42 3.50 -9.10
C TRP A 19 -1.69 2.76 -10.22
N GLY A 20 -1.61 1.43 -10.07
CA GLY A 20 -0.90 0.53 -10.99
C GLY A 20 0.61 0.57 -10.77
N GLY A 21 1.35 -0.10 -11.65
CA GLY A 21 2.80 -0.03 -11.67
C GLY A 21 3.40 -0.92 -12.76
N LYS A 22 4.56 -0.53 -13.29
CA LYS A 22 5.24 -1.28 -14.34
C LYS A 22 6.75 -1.05 -14.35
N GLY A 23 7.49 -2.04 -14.84
CA GLY A 23 8.93 -1.96 -14.99
C GLY A 23 9.68 -2.41 -13.74
N GLN A 24 10.89 -1.90 -13.54
CA GLN A 24 11.73 -2.26 -12.40
C GLN A 24 11.55 -1.21 -11.29
N PRO A 25 11.38 -1.62 -10.02
CA PRO A 25 11.25 -0.68 -8.91
C PRO A 25 12.47 0.22 -8.82
N LYS A 26 12.22 1.51 -8.53
CA LYS A 26 13.26 2.54 -8.45
C LYS A 26 14.23 2.30 -7.28
N ASP A 27 13.71 1.88 -6.14
CA ASP A 27 14.43 1.59 -4.90
C ASP A 27 13.62 0.64 -4.00
N ASP A 28 14.12 0.37 -2.79
CA ASP A 28 13.46 -0.54 -1.84
C ASP A 28 12.08 -0.05 -1.38
N THR A 29 11.84 1.27 -1.38
CA THR A 29 10.52 1.82 -1.03
C THR A 29 9.52 1.52 -2.15
N ASP A 30 9.93 1.70 -3.40
CA ASP A 30 9.12 1.36 -4.57
C ASP A 30 8.89 -0.17 -4.69
N SER A 31 9.87 -0.98 -4.25
CA SER A 31 9.70 -2.43 -4.14
C SER A 31 8.64 -2.82 -3.11
N CYS A 32 8.54 -2.12 -1.97
CA CYS A 32 7.43 -2.31 -1.02
C CYS A 32 6.06 -2.06 -1.69
N CYS A 33 5.97 -1.03 -2.54
CA CYS A 33 4.75 -0.72 -3.27
C CYS A 33 4.41 -1.77 -4.32
N GLN A 34 5.41 -2.33 -5.01
CA GLN A 34 5.21 -3.45 -5.94
C GLN A 34 4.59 -4.68 -5.24
N ILE A 35 5.11 -5.03 -4.05
CA ILE A 35 4.57 -6.13 -3.24
C ILE A 35 3.13 -5.79 -2.77
N HIS A 36 2.90 -4.54 -2.39
CA HIS A 36 1.59 -4.08 -1.94
C HIS A 36 0.53 -4.15 -3.04
N ASP A 37 0.87 -3.75 -4.28
CA ASP A 37 -0.01 -3.90 -5.42
C ASP A 37 -0.32 -5.38 -5.71
N SER A 38 0.68 -6.28 -5.60
CA SER A 38 0.43 -7.72 -5.73
C SER A 38 -0.53 -8.27 -4.67
N CYS A 39 -0.50 -7.74 -3.44
CA CYS A 39 -1.45 -8.09 -2.40
C CYS A 39 -2.87 -7.63 -2.77
N TYR A 40 -3.02 -6.42 -3.30
CA TYR A 40 -4.31 -5.92 -3.78
C TYR A 40 -4.85 -6.72 -4.97
N ASP A 41 -4.00 -7.07 -5.94
CA ASP A 41 -4.41 -7.87 -7.10
C ASP A 41 -4.91 -9.26 -6.68
N ASN A 42 -4.27 -9.87 -5.68
CA ASN A 42 -4.73 -11.13 -5.10
C ASN A 42 -6.15 -10.98 -4.50
N LEU A 43 -6.37 -9.91 -3.73
CA LEU A 43 -7.68 -9.62 -3.13
C LEU A 43 -8.75 -9.29 -4.17
N LEU A 44 -8.39 -8.67 -5.29
CA LEU A 44 -9.30 -8.46 -6.42
C LEU A 44 -9.77 -9.78 -7.03
N GLY A 45 -8.93 -10.82 -7.03
CA GLY A 45 -9.32 -12.19 -7.40
C GLY A 45 -10.43 -12.77 -6.52
N TYR A 46 -10.58 -12.27 -5.29
CA TYR A 46 -11.67 -12.59 -4.37
C TYR A 46 -12.81 -11.55 -4.39
N HIS A 47 -12.88 -10.70 -5.43
CA HIS A 47 -13.83 -9.59 -5.55
C HIS A 47 -13.75 -8.56 -4.41
N CYS A 48 -12.59 -8.42 -3.78
CA CYS A 48 -12.33 -7.39 -2.77
C CYS A 48 -11.48 -6.28 -3.38
N ASP A 49 -12.11 -5.16 -3.74
CA ASP A 49 -11.39 -3.95 -4.14
C ASP A 49 -10.83 -3.22 -2.91
N ALA A 50 -9.67 -3.68 -2.46
CA ALA A 50 -9.00 -3.19 -1.27
C ALA A 50 -8.49 -1.74 -1.39
N LYS A 51 -8.36 -1.18 -2.62
CA LYS A 51 -8.02 0.24 -2.80
C LYS A 51 -9.19 1.16 -2.48
N LEU A 52 -10.43 0.67 -2.63
CA LEU A 52 -11.66 1.44 -2.36
C LEU A 52 -12.38 1.04 -1.07
N LYS A 53 -12.13 -0.17 -0.55
CA LYS A 53 -12.71 -0.67 0.70
C LYS A 53 -12.07 -0.02 1.92
N GLY A 54 -12.88 0.71 2.69
CA GLY A 54 -12.51 1.09 4.06
C GLY A 54 -12.43 -0.12 4.98
N TYR A 55 -11.46 -0.13 5.89
CA TYR A 55 -11.30 -1.15 6.93
C TYR A 55 -10.96 -0.48 8.27
N GLN A 56 -11.19 -1.21 9.36
CA GLN A 56 -10.87 -0.74 10.70
C GLN A 56 -9.48 -1.21 11.11
N TYR A 57 -8.75 -0.32 11.78
CA TYR A 57 -7.43 -0.63 12.35
C TYR A 57 -7.21 0.21 13.61
N SER A 58 -6.31 -0.26 14.46
CA SER A 58 -5.88 0.42 15.69
C SER A 58 -4.37 0.63 15.71
N TRP A 59 -3.89 1.39 16.70
CA TRP A 59 -2.46 1.61 16.94
C TRP A 59 -2.08 1.09 18.32
N HIS A 60 -1.08 0.23 18.39
CA HIS A 60 -0.53 -0.28 19.65
C HIS A 60 1.00 -0.18 19.58
N GLY A 61 1.61 0.48 20.59
CA GLY A 61 3.08 0.60 20.66
C GLY A 61 3.74 1.25 19.44
N GLY A 62 3.03 2.15 18.74
CA GLY A 62 3.53 2.82 17.53
C GLY A 62 3.39 2.01 16.23
N HIS A 63 2.83 0.80 16.29
CA HIS A 63 2.59 -0.05 15.13
C HIS A 63 1.09 -0.17 14.83
N PRO A 64 0.69 -0.23 13.54
CA PRO A 64 -0.69 -0.46 13.17
C PRO A 64 -1.06 -1.92 13.43
N TYR A 65 -2.28 -2.15 13.88
CA TYR A 65 -2.86 -3.47 14.10
C TYR A 65 -4.21 -3.55 13.37
N CYS A 66 -4.40 -4.61 12.59
CA CYS A 66 -5.67 -4.80 11.87
C CYS A 66 -6.78 -5.18 12.85
N SER A 67 -7.90 -4.47 12.81
CA SER A 67 -9.08 -4.85 13.58
C SER A 67 -9.73 -6.08 12.94
N LYS A 68 -10.39 -6.90 13.77
CA LYS A 68 -11.19 -8.05 13.31
C LYS A 68 -12.52 -7.60 12.73
#